data_AF-A0A946IWN2-F1
#
_entry.id   AF-A0A946IWN2-F1
#
_cell.length_a   1.000
_cell.length_b   1.000
_cell.length_c   1.000
_cell.angle_alpha   90.00
_cell.angle_beta   90.00
_cell.angle_gamma   90.00
#
_symmetry.space_group_name_H-M   'P 1'
#
loop_
_entity.id
_entity.type
_entity.pdbx_description
1 polymer ?
#
loop_
_entity_poly.entity_id
_entity_poly.type
_entity_poly.pdbx_seq_one_letter_code
_entity_poly.pdbx_strand_id
1 'polypeptide(L)' 'MASYKINLEQQTATSINGITFKLTETKPGEYEGVCLNPKDIPPDDLDDQILGKMVKEAGMLYKMEWDRRENGIGS' A
#
# COMPACT_ATOMS: atom_id res chain seq x y z
N MET A 1 14.53 4.08 1.66
CA MET A 1 13.94 3.13 2.63
C MET A 1 13.34 3.96 3.75
N ALA A 2 12.04 4.17 3.91
CA ALA A 2 10.85 3.50 3.37
C ALA A 2 10.01 4.45 2.50
N SER A 3 9.60 4.00 1.31
CA SER A 3 8.88 4.85 0.35
C SER A 3 7.38 4.96 0.65
N TYR A 4 6.85 4.14 1.57
CA TYR A 4 5.43 4.07 1.89
C TYR A 4 5.20 4.00 3.40
N LYS A 5 4.25 4.80 3.89
CA LYS A 5 3.69 4.73 5.24
C LYS A 5 2.44 3.85 5.21
N ILE A 6 2.54 2.64 5.76
CA ILE A 6 1.44 1.67 5.82
C ILE A 6 0.60 1.92 7.06
N ASN A 7 -0.72 1.94 6.90
CA ASN A 7 -1.70 1.98 7.97
C ASN A 7 -2.56 0.71 7.90
N LEU A 8 -2.30 -0.22 8.83
CA LEU A 8 -3.01 -1.49 8.90
C LEU A 8 -4.49 -1.32 9.26
N GLU A 9 -4.82 -0.39 10.15
CA GLU A 9 -6.20 -0.19 10.62
C GLU A 9 -7.09 0.44 9.55
N GLN A 10 -6.53 1.36 8.76
CA GLN A 10 -7.27 2.01 7.66
C GLN A 10 -7.11 1.28 6.33
N GLN A 11 -6.26 0.25 6.27
CA GLN A 11 -5.89 -0.45 5.03
C GLN A 11 -5.40 0.51 3.95
N THR A 12 -4.51 1.44 4.32
CA THR A 12 -3.97 2.45 3.41
C THR A 12 -2.46 2.45 3.37
N ALA A 13 -1.91 2.88 2.24
CA ALA A 13 -0.50 3.11 2.04
C ALA A 13 -0.29 4.52 1.48
N THR A 14 0.51 5.33 2.16
CA THR A 14 0.84 6.69 1.71
C THR A 14 2.26 6.73 1.19
N SER A 15 2.43 7.06 -0.09
CA SER A 15 3.73 7.25 -0.72
C SER A 15 4.43 8.52 -0.21
N ILE A 16 5.75 8.61 -0.38
CA ILE A 16 6.55 9.80 -0.06
C ILE A 16 6.04 11.07 -0.75
N ASN A 17 5.40 10.93 -1.92
CA ASN A 17 4.77 12.03 -2.65
C ASN A 17 3.43 12.47 -2.02
N GLY A 18 3.03 11.93 -0.87
CA GLY A 18 1.77 12.24 -0.20
C GLY A 18 0.55 11.54 -0.80
N ILE A 19 0.74 10.70 -1.82
CA ILE A 19 -0.33 9.97 -2.48
C ILE A 19 -0.77 8.81 -1.58
N THR A 20 -2.03 8.81 -1.18
CA THR A 20 -2.62 7.72 -0.40
C THR A 20 -3.41 6.77 -1.29
N PHE A 21 -3.07 5.48 -1.17
CA PHE A 21 -3.76 4.37 -1.81
C PHE A 21 -4.48 3.56 -0.74
N LYS A 22 -5.72 3.15 -1.02
CA LYS A 22 -6.42 2.15 -0.22
C LYS A 22 -6.06 0.78 -0.77
N LEU A 23 -5.43 -0.04 0.06
CA LEU A 23 -5.14 -1.44 -0.24
C LEU A 23 -6.37 -2.27 0.12
N THR A 24 -6.89 -3.00 -0.85
CA THR A 24 -7.98 -3.95 -0.65
C THR A 24 -7.42 -5.32 -0.95
N GLU A 25 -7.41 -6.20 0.05
CA GLU A 25 -7.07 -7.60 -0.17
C GLU A 25 -8.21 -8.24 -0.95
N THR A 26 -7.95 -8.62 -2.20
CA THR A 26 -8.96 -9.32 -3.02
C THR A 26 -8.82 -10.82 -2.90
N LYS A 27 -7.59 -11.29 -2.62
CA LYS A 27 -7.26 -12.69 -2.31
C LYS A 27 -6.13 -12.73 -1.29
N PRO A 28 -5.96 -13.84 -0.55
CA PRO A 28 -4.88 -13.97 0.43
C PRO A 28 -3.50 -13.75 -0.21
N GLY A 29 -2.89 -12.59 0.05
CA GLY A 29 -1.60 -12.18 -0.51
C GLY A 29 -1.65 -11.41 -1.84
N GLU A 30 -2.83 -11.16 -2.41
CA GLU A 30 -3.03 -10.23 -3.53
C GLU A 30 -3.79 -9.00 -3.04
N TYR A 31 -3.20 -7.84 -3.26
CA TYR A 31 -3.77 -6.55 -2.90
C TYR A 31 -3.99 -5.72 -4.15
N GLU A 32 -5.18 -5.16 -4.29
CA GLU A 32 -5.49 -4.13 -5.26
C GLU A 32 -5.50 -2.77 -4.57
N GLY A 33 -5.09 -1.73 -5.30
CA GLY A 33 -4.87 -0.41 -4.73
C GLY A 33 -5.65 0.64 -5.49
N VAL A 34 -6.51 1.35 -4.78
CA VAL A 34 -7.29 2.46 -5.34
C VAL A 34 -6.76 3.77 -4.77
N CYS A 35 -6.40 4.72 -5.63
CA CYS A 35 -5.95 6.02 -5.15
C CYS A 35 -7.12 6.80 -4.52
N LEU A 36 -6.93 7.30 -3.31
CA LEU A 36 -7.93 8.10 -2.59
C LEU A 36 -7.82 9.60 -2.91
N ASN A 37 -6.67 10.06 -3.41
CA ASN A 37 -6.44 11.47 -3.72
C ASN A 37 -5.93 11.68 -5.15
N PRO A 38 -6.79 11.47 -6.17
CA PRO A 38 -6.41 11.54 -7.58
C PRO A 38 -6.01 12.95 -8.05
N LYS A 39 -6.37 14.00 -7.30
CA LYS A 39 -6.08 15.41 -7.67
C LYS A 39 -4.62 15.82 -7.47
N ASP A 40 -3.88 15.08 -6.63
CA ASP A 40 -2.47 15.35 -6.31
C ASP A 40 -1.51 14.53 -7.17
N ILE A 41 -2.03 13.64 -8.02
CA ILE A 41 -1.20 12.77 -8.85
C ILE A 41 -0.94 13.46 -10.19
N PRO A 42 0.33 13.69 -10.57
CA PRO A 42 0.64 14.09 -11.93
C PRO A 42 0.22 12.96 -12.89
N PRO A 43 -0.39 13.27 -14.05
CA PRO A 43 -0.74 12.26 -15.05
C PRO A 43 0.48 11.50 -15.62
N ASP A 44 1.69 12.00 -15.40
CA ASP A 44 2.97 11.40 -15.81
C ASP A 44 3.48 10.33 -14.81
N ASP A 45 3.07 10.41 -13.53
CA ASP A 45 3.54 9.52 -12.44
C ASP A 45 2.68 8.25 -12.30
N LEU A 46 1.50 8.23 -12.94
CA LEU A 46 0.50 7.17 -12.85
C LEU A 46 0.47 6.29 -14.12
N ASP A 47 1.64 5.86 -14.60
CA ASP A 47 1.66 4.76 -15.56
C ASP A 47 1.07 3.53 -14.87
N ASP A 48 0.03 2.91 -15.43
CA ASP A 48 -0.66 1.74 -14.83
C ASP A 48 0.33 0.63 -14.41
N GLN A 49 1.47 0.52 -15.09
CA GLN A 49 2.55 -0.40 -14.74
C GLN A 49 3.30 -0.01 -13.46
N ILE A 50 3.53 1.28 -13.25
CA ILE A 50 4.15 1.82 -12.04
C ILE A 50 3.17 1.70 -10.89
N LEU A 51 1.90 2.11 -11.09
CA LEU A 51 0.86 1.98 -10.08
C LEU A 51 0.68 0.53 -9.62
N GLY A 52 0.60 -0.42 -10.56
CA GLY A 52 0.51 -1.85 -10.25
C GLY A 52 1.70 -2.36 -9.43
N LYS A 53 2.92 -1.87 -9.72
CA LYS A 53 4.12 -2.19 -8.92
C LYS A 53 4.05 -1.58 -7.52
N MET A 54 3.67 -0.31 -7.40
CA MET A 54 3.56 0.38 -6.11
C MET A 54 2.54 -0.31 -5.19
N VAL A 55 1.37 -0.65 -5.72
CA VAL A 55 0.31 -1.36 -5.00
C VAL A 55 0.79 -2.73 -4.55
N LYS A 56 1.49 -3.46 -5.43
CA LYS A 56 2.03 -4.77 -5.11
C LYS A 56 3.09 -4.71 -4.00
N GLU A 57 4.00 -3.73 -4.06
CA GLU A 57 4.99 -3.50 -3.00
C GLU A 57 4.33 -3.09 -1.69
N ALA A 58 3.38 -2.15 -1.72
CA ALA A 58 2.64 -1.72 -0.55
C ALA A 58 1.80 -2.84 0.06
N GLY A 59 1.20 -3.71 -0.76
CA GLY A 59 0.51 -4.92 -0.33
C GLY A 59 1.42 -5.95 0.33
N MET A 60 2.62 -6.17 -0.21
CA MET A 60 3.62 -7.03 0.45
C MET A 60 4.05 -6.47 1.80
N LEU A 61 4.33 -5.15 1.88
CA LEU A 61 4.67 -4.48 3.12
C LEU A 61 3.52 -4.54 4.13
N TYR A 62 2.28 -4.38 3.68
CA TYR A 62 1.08 -4.55 4.49
C TYR A 62 1.01 -5.96 5.08
N LYS A 63 1.19 -6.99 4.26
CA LYS A 63 1.19 -8.38 4.73
C LYS A 63 2.33 -8.66 5.72
N MET A 64 3.53 -8.14 5.46
CA MET A 64 4.66 -8.28 6.38
C MET A 64 4.41 -7.59 7.72
N GLU A 65 3.87 -6.37 7.72
CA GLU A 65 3.56 -5.64 8.95
C GLU A 65 2.37 -6.27 9.69
N TRP A 66 1.37 -6.79 8.96
CA TRP A 66 0.25 -7.55 9.53
C TRP A 66 0.74 -8.82 10.21
N ASP A 67 1.56 -9.61 9.52
CA ASP A 67 2.15 -10.84 10.04
C ASP A 67 3.02 -10.57 11.27
N ARG A 68 3.81 -9.48 11.25
CA ARG A 68 4.57 -9.02 12.41
C ARG A 68 3.66 -8.58 13.56
N ARG A 69 2.48 -8.01 13.31
CA ARG A 69 1.53 -7.60 14.34
C ARG A 69 0.78 -8.79 14.95
N GLU A 70 0.37 -9.77 14.14
CA GLU A 70 -0.31 -10.98 14.61
C GLU A 70 0.66 -11.96 15.29
N ASN A 71 1.82 -12.22 14.69
CA ASN A 71 2.82 -13.15 15.24
C ASN A 71 3.79 -12.49 16.24
N GLY A 72 3.78 -11.16 16.36
CA GLY A 72 4.61 -10.40 17.30
C GLY A 72 4.09 -10.34 18.74
N ILE A 73 2.96 -10.99 19.03
CA ILE A 73 2.46 -11.19 20.40
C ILE A 73 2.86 -12.59 20.86
N GLY A 74 4.16 -12.82 21.01
CA GLY A 74 4.70 -14.13 21.31
C GLY A 74 6.19 -14.09 21.62
N SER A 75 6.59 -13.33 22.63
CA SER A 75 7.89 -13.45 23.30
C SER A 75 7.71 -13.15 24.79
#